data_AF-H6N765-F1
#
_entry.id   AF-H6N765-F1
#
_cell.length_a   1.000
_cell.length_b   1.000
_cell.length_c   1.000
_cell.angle_alpha   90.00
_cell.angle_beta   90.00
_cell.angle_gamma   90.00
#
_symmetry.space_group_name_H-M   'P 1'
#
loop_
_entity.id
_entity.type
_entity.pdbx_description
1 polymer ?
#
loop_
_entity_poly.entity_id
_entity_poly.type
_entity_poly.pdbx_seq_one_letter_code
_entity_poly.pdbx_strand_id
1 'polypeptide(L)'
;MSKILLSGSVLTVGTGLGLGVSAIGGARSIQIIPEKSEKDSILDEVKENTNVITPNPSQIATVKCNIYSVHGSGSEKDTSKLEGEDFLSKEIMDESVKQQVQEACSKSGQAYVYKSKDKWIYRSSDEVKQEGGSSTSVQEEQCLLYAVQSDRSRTVKKVDKSFLDEKVKDVSEKKEIEESCTKTKKAYLANLGSKGWGYRPSDQTGSWKVEN
;
A
#
# COMPACT_ATOMS: atom_id res chain seq x y z
N MET A 1 33.84 55.75 3.81
CA MET A 1 32.56 56.34 3.36
C MET A 1 31.84 55.29 2.52
N SER A 2 30.90 54.54 3.11
CA SER A 2 30.13 53.52 2.39
C SER A 2 28.65 53.90 2.42
N LYS A 3 28.07 54.09 1.24
CA LYS A 3 26.68 54.52 1.04
C LYS A 3 25.75 53.32 1.16
N ILE A 4 24.74 53.47 1.99
CA ILE A 4 23.56 52.61 2.12
C ILE A 4 22.60 52.96 0.98
N LEU A 5 22.03 51.96 0.30
CA LEU A 5 20.88 52.12 -0.58
C LEU A 5 19.71 51.29 -0.06
N LEU A 6 18.77 51.99 0.57
CA LEU A 6 17.38 51.57 0.76
C LEU A 6 16.60 51.83 -0.54
N SER A 7 15.81 50.86 -0.99
CA SER A 7 14.63 51.04 -1.86
C SER A 7 14.03 49.64 -2.08
N GLY A 8 12.75 49.34 -1.97
CA GLY A 8 11.54 50.11 -1.75
C GLY A 8 10.37 49.11 -1.79
N SER A 9 9.32 49.40 -1.04
CA SER A 9 8.14 48.54 -0.84
C SER A 9 7.25 48.44 -2.08
N VAL A 10 6.55 47.31 -2.25
CA VAL A 10 5.24 47.27 -2.90
C VAL A 10 4.30 46.36 -2.10
N LEU A 11 3.29 46.98 -1.48
CA LEU A 11 2.11 46.34 -0.90
C LEU A 11 1.03 46.29 -1.98
N THR A 12 0.52 45.11 -2.32
CA THR A 12 -0.73 44.96 -3.06
C THR A 12 -1.69 44.12 -2.24
N VAL A 13 -2.70 44.77 -1.67
CA VAL A 13 -3.82 44.16 -0.95
C VAL A 13 -4.93 43.95 -1.97
N GLY A 14 -5.27 42.70 -2.25
CA GLY A 14 -6.37 42.33 -3.14
C GLY A 14 -7.47 41.64 -2.36
N THR A 15 -8.49 42.39 -1.96
CA THR A 15 -9.76 41.88 -1.43
C THR A 15 -10.61 41.34 -2.59
N GLY A 16 -10.86 40.04 -2.60
CA GLY A 16 -11.78 39.39 -3.53
C GLY A 16 -12.85 38.62 -2.77
N LEU A 17 -13.94 39.32 -2.41
CA LEU A 17 -15.21 38.71 -2.00
C LEU A 17 -15.90 38.15 -3.24
N GLY A 18 -16.02 36.83 -3.31
CA GLY A 18 -16.80 36.12 -4.33
C GLY A 18 -17.79 35.19 -3.67
N LEU A 19 -18.94 35.73 -3.26
CA LEU A 19 -20.14 34.96 -2.93
C LEU A 19 -20.74 34.44 -4.23
N GLY A 20 -20.75 33.13 -4.40
CA GLY A 20 -21.40 32.45 -5.52
C GLY A 20 -22.14 31.22 -5.01
N VAL A 21 -23.31 31.43 -4.42
CA VAL A 21 -24.31 30.39 -4.17
C VAL A 21 -25.08 30.15 -5.47
N SER A 22 -25.07 28.91 -5.95
CA SER A 22 -26.05 28.43 -6.93
C SER A 22 -26.77 27.24 -6.32
N ALA A 23 -28.01 27.48 -5.92
CA ALA A 23 -29.03 26.47 -5.72
C ALA A 23 -29.93 26.46 -6.97
N ILE A 24 -30.16 25.28 -7.54
CA ILE A 24 -31.30 24.83 -8.37
C ILE A 24 -31.12 23.29 -8.37
N GLY A 25 -32.02 22.45 -7.89
CA GLY A 25 -33.47 22.45 -8.06
C GLY A 25 -33.81 21.32 -9.04
N GLY A 26 -34.26 20.16 -8.54
CA GLY A 26 -34.52 19.01 -9.41
C GLY A 26 -34.96 17.74 -8.69
N ALA A 27 -35.93 17.84 -7.79
CA ALA A 27 -36.68 16.67 -7.33
C ALA A 27 -37.57 16.17 -8.48
N ARG A 28 -37.45 14.90 -8.86
CA ARG A 28 -38.52 14.16 -9.54
C ARG A 28 -38.73 12.82 -8.85
N SER A 29 -39.80 12.82 -8.08
CA SER A 29 -40.53 11.67 -7.57
C SER A 29 -40.99 10.77 -8.72
N ILE A 30 -40.74 9.47 -8.64
CA ILE A 30 -41.50 8.47 -9.39
C ILE A 30 -42.05 7.47 -8.38
N GLN A 31 -43.36 7.54 -8.18
CA GLN A 31 -44.14 6.59 -7.41
C GLN A 31 -44.45 5.34 -8.26
N ILE A 32 -44.05 4.20 -7.72
CA ILE A 32 -44.70 2.89 -7.66
C ILE A 32 -46.04 2.73 -8.42
N ILE A 33 -46.11 1.72 -9.30
CA ILE A 33 -47.32 0.95 -9.59
C ILE A 33 -46.96 -0.54 -9.50
N PRO A 34 -47.65 -1.37 -8.70
CA PRO A 34 -47.49 -2.81 -8.70
C PRO A 34 -48.50 -3.45 -9.66
N GLU A 35 -48.03 -4.17 -10.68
CA GLU A 35 -48.90 -5.03 -11.49
C GLU A 35 -48.64 -6.51 -11.15
N LYS A 36 -49.66 -7.05 -10.50
CA LYS A 36 -49.89 -8.47 -10.28
C LYS A 36 -50.29 -9.09 -11.62
N SER A 37 -49.52 -10.05 -12.13
CA SER A 37 -50.05 -10.99 -13.11
C SER A 37 -49.64 -12.41 -12.74
N GLU A 38 -50.66 -13.25 -12.81
CA GLU A 38 -50.73 -14.65 -12.46
C GLU A 38 -50.05 -15.53 -13.52
N LYS A 39 -49.66 -16.72 -13.07
CA LYS A 39 -49.35 -17.96 -13.82
C LYS A 39 -49.64 -17.95 -15.32
N ASP A 40 -48.66 -18.42 -16.10
CA ASP A 40 -48.86 -19.71 -16.76
C ASP A 40 -47.55 -20.45 -17.07
N SER A 41 -47.69 -21.77 -17.02
CA SER A 41 -46.65 -22.80 -17.06
C SER A 41 -46.40 -23.26 -18.48
N ILE A 42 -45.16 -23.19 -18.99
CA ILE A 42 -44.72 -24.04 -20.11
C ILE A 42 -43.26 -24.46 -19.86
N LEU A 43 -43.08 -25.78 -19.75
CA LEU A 43 -41.80 -26.48 -19.86
C LEU A 43 -41.17 -26.15 -21.20
N ASP A 44 -39.94 -25.63 -21.20
CA ASP A 44 -39.01 -25.93 -22.28
C ASP A 44 -37.60 -26.14 -21.71
N GLU A 45 -37.06 -27.28 -22.13
CA GLU A 45 -35.81 -27.90 -21.76
C GLU A 45 -34.63 -27.06 -22.28
N VAL A 46 -34.15 -26.11 -21.48
CA VAL A 46 -32.91 -25.37 -21.79
C VAL A 46 -31.73 -26.16 -21.25
N LYS A 47 -30.98 -26.78 -22.17
CA LYS A 47 -29.63 -27.30 -21.93
C LYS A 47 -28.79 -26.27 -21.17
N GLU A 48 -28.44 -26.61 -19.93
CA GLU A 48 -27.40 -25.97 -19.14
C GLU A 48 -26.06 -26.04 -19.90
N ASN A 49 -25.78 -25.01 -20.68
CA ASN A 49 -24.41 -24.69 -21.06
C ASN A 49 -23.86 -23.75 -19.99
N THR A 50 -23.77 -24.28 -18.76
CA THR A 50 -23.03 -23.66 -17.67
C THR A 50 -21.57 -23.73 -18.09
N ASN A 51 -21.12 -22.68 -18.76
CA ASN A 51 -19.71 -22.41 -18.94
C ASN A 51 -19.18 -22.08 -17.54
N VAL A 52 -18.91 -23.14 -16.78
CA VAL A 52 -18.07 -23.09 -15.59
C VAL A 52 -16.74 -22.59 -16.13
N ILE A 53 -16.50 -21.28 -15.99
CA ILE A 53 -15.16 -20.73 -16.06
C ILE A 53 -14.46 -21.33 -14.84
N THR A 54 -13.96 -22.55 -15.01
CA THR A 54 -12.96 -23.13 -14.13
C THR A 54 -11.83 -22.11 -14.13
N PRO A 55 -11.55 -21.43 -13.01
CA PRO A 55 -10.41 -20.55 -12.96
C PRO A 55 -9.19 -21.41 -13.29
N ASN A 56 -8.57 -21.08 -14.41
CA ASN A 56 -7.31 -21.68 -14.82
C ASN A 56 -6.34 -21.55 -13.63
N PRO A 57 -5.86 -22.65 -13.02
CA PRO A 57 -4.97 -22.60 -11.84
C PRO A 57 -3.56 -22.10 -12.19
N SER A 58 -3.37 -21.59 -13.41
CA SER A 58 -2.09 -21.08 -13.87
C SER A 58 -1.94 -19.64 -13.41
N GLN A 59 -1.04 -19.46 -12.41
CA GLN A 59 -0.57 -18.21 -11.81
C GLN A 59 -1.31 -17.77 -10.54
N ILE A 60 -1.47 -18.69 -9.58
CA ILE A 60 -1.30 -18.28 -8.18
C ILE A 60 0.14 -17.79 -8.11
N ALA A 61 0.35 -16.49 -7.98
CA ALA A 61 1.64 -15.94 -7.60
C ALA A 61 2.05 -16.69 -6.33
N THR A 62 3.04 -17.58 -6.45
CA THR A 62 3.60 -18.28 -5.31
C THR A 62 4.16 -17.21 -4.40
N VAL A 63 3.39 -16.86 -3.37
CA VAL A 63 3.78 -15.89 -2.36
C VAL A 63 5.08 -16.42 -1.77
N LYS A 64 6.18 -15.77 -2.12
CA LYS A 64 7.51 -16.19 -1.70
C LYS A 64 7.57 -16.06 -0.19
N CYS A 65 7.70 -17.20 0.50
CA CYS A 65 7.82 -17.21 1.93
C CYS A 65 9.28 -17.22 2.37
N ASN A 66 9.63 -16.31 3.27
CA ASN A 66 10.95 -16.28 3.91
C ASN A 66 10.93 -17.16 5.16
N ILE A 67 11.61 -18.31 5.12
CA ILE A 67 11.70 -19.23 6.26
C ILE A 67 13.01 -18.97 6.99
N TYR A 68 12.93 -18.70 8.29
CA TYR A 68 14.08 -18.43 9.14
C TYR A 68 14.31 -19.57 10.13
N SER A 69 15.53 -20.10 10.16
CA SER A 69 15.97 -21.07 11.17
C SER A 69 16.63 -20.36 12.35
N VAL A 70 16.06 -20.52 13.54
CA VAL A 70 16.57 -19.91 14.76
C VAL A 70 17.58 -20.85 15.41
N HIS A 71 18.84 -20.40 15.48
CA HIS A 71 19.92 -21.09 16.14
C HIS A 71 20.21 -20.35 17.46
N GLY A 72 19.72 -20.89 18.57
CA GLY A 72 19.90 -20.27 19.88
C GLY A 72 19.35 -21.13 21.01
N SER A 73 20.22 -21.51 21.94
CA SER A 73 19.86 -22.17 23.20
C SER A 73 19.89 -21.13 24.33
N GLY A 74 18.83 -20.34 24.47
CA GLY A 74 18.42 -19.85 25.79
C GLY A 74 19.09 -18.63 26.43
N SER A 75 19.87 -17.79 25.75
CA SER A 75 20.25 -16.49 26.35
C SER A 75 20.62 -15.39 25.34
N GLU A 76 19.79 -14.34 25.38
CA GLU A 76 19.99 -12.96 24.92
C GLU A 76 20.19 -12.62 23.44
N LYS A 77 20.63 -13.52 22.55
CA LYS A 77 20.67 -13.24 21.10
C LYS A 77 20.39 -14.49 20.26
N ASP A 78 19.12 -14.78 20.06
CA ASP A 78 18.69 -15.77 19.07
C ASP A 78 19.06 -15.22 17.68
N THR A 79 20.02 -15.86 16.99
CA THR A 79 20.36 -15.51 15.60
C THR A 79 19.49 -16.33 14.65
N SER A 80 18.72 -15.65 13.81
CA SER A 80 17.91 -16.27 12.75
C SER A 80 18.68 -16.30 11.43
N LYS A 81 18.71 -17.44 10.75
CA LYS A 81 19.28 -17.59 9.41
C LYS A 81 18.17 -17.77 8.39
N LEU A 82 18.19 -16.99 7.30
CA LEU A 82 17.28 -17.19 6.18
C LEU A 82 17.65 -18.49 5.45
N GLU A 83 16.67 -19.37 5.28
CA GLU A 83 16.82 -20.63 4.57
C GLU A 83 16.25 -20.52 3.14
N GLY A 84 16.71 -21.43 2.27
CA GLY A 84 16.28 -21.47 0.88
C GLY A 84 14.83 -21.95 0.71
N GLU A 85 14.26 -21.72 -0.47
CA GLU A 85 12.86 -22.06 -0.79
C GLU A 85 12.55 -23.56 -0.63
N ASP A 86 13.56 -24.42 -0.86
CA ASP A 86 13.44 -25.88 -0.69
C ASP A 86 13.54 -26.35 0.76
N PHE A 87 13.81 -25.47 1.73
CA PHE A 87 14.06 -25.87 3.11
C PHE A 87 12.86 -26.60 3.73
N LEU A 88 11.64 -26.11 3.45
CA LEU A 88 10.41 -26.72 3.95
C LEU A 88 10.21 -28.16 3.46
N SER A 89 10.63 -28.46 2.23
CA SER A 89 10.45 -29.78 1.62
C SER A 89 11.61 -30.73 1.92
N LYS A 90 12.84 -30.21 2.13
CA LYS A 90 14.05 -31.01 2.35
C LYS A 90 14.36 -31.28 3.82
N GLU A 91 14.15 -30.30 4.70
CA GLU A 91 14.62 -30.37 6.09
C GLU A 91 13.49 -30.66 7.09
N ILE A 92 12.29 -30.13 6.84
CA ILE A 92 11.13 -30.36 7.69
C ILE A 92 10.37 -31.58 7.18
N MET A 93 10.48 -32.72 7.85
CA MET A 93 9.73 -33.94 7.49
C MET A 93 8.35 -34.03 8.14
N ASP A 94 8.10 -33.24 9.18
CA ASP A 94 6.84 -33.24 9.92
C ASP A 94 5.78 -32.40 9.19
N GLU A 95 4.71 -33.06 8.71
CA GLU A 95 3.62 -32.41 7.98
C GLU A 95 2.87 -31.36 8.80
N SER A 96 2.76 -31.55 10.13
CA SER A 96 2.10 -30.58 11.02
C SER A 96 2.90 -29.27 11.05
N VAL A 97 4.23 -29.38 11.14
CA VAL A 97 5.12 -28.22 11.12
C VAL A 97 5.11 -27.55 9.75
N LYS A 98 5.07 -28.31 8.66
CA LYS A 98 4.94 -27.75 7.30
C LYS A 98 3.68 -26.91 7.16
N GLN A 99 2.54 -27.42 7.64
CA GLN A 99 1.26 -26.72 7.57
C GLN A 99 1.29 -25.42 8.39
N GLN A 100 1.86 -25.46 9.60
CA GLN A 100 2.03 -24.27 10.44
C GLN A 100 2.91 -23.21 9.77
N VAL A 101 4.02 -23.64 9.15
CA VAL A 101 4.89 -22.74 8.39
C VAL A 101 4.13 -22.15 7.20
N GLN A 102 3.41 -22.95 6.41
CA GLN A 102 2.61 -22.44 5.28
C GLN A 102 1.53 -21.46 5.72
N GLU A 103 0.87 -21.71 6.85
CA GLU A 103 -0.12 -20.79 7.41
C GLU A 103 0.53 -19.47 7.83
N ALA A 104 1.67 -19.52 8.54
CA ALA A 104 2.43 -18.34 8.93
C ALA A 104 2.92 -17.54 7.71
N CYS A 105 3.44 -18.24 6.70
CA CYS A 105 3.82 -17.69 5.41
C CYS A 105 2.65 -16.99 4.71
N SER A 106 1.46 -17.58 4.75
CA SER A 106 0.26 -17.00 4.13
C SER A 106 -0.22 -15.74 4.86
N LYS A 107 0.06 -15.63 6.17
CA LYS A 107 -0.34 -14.47 7.00
C LYS A 107 0.66 -13.32 6.95
N SER A 108 1.97 -13.62 6.99
CA SER A 108 3.01 -12.62 7.21
C SER A 108 4.11 -12.59 6.14
N GLY A 109 4.12 -13.55 5.20
CA GLY A 109 5.20 -13.73 4.24
C GLY A 109 6.48 -14.33 4.83
N GLN A 110 6.48 -14.64 6.12
CA GLN A 110 7.64 -15.20 6.82
C GLN A 110 7.22 -16.25 7.86
N ALA A 111 8.16 -17.13 8.22
CA ALA A 111 7.95 -18.15 9.24
C ALA A 111 9.26 -18.46 9.96
N TYR A 112 9.17 -18.73 11.26
CA TYR A 112 10.32 -19.05 12.10
C TYR A 112 10.23 -20.48 12.61
N VAL A 113 11.31 -21.22 12.45
CA VAL A 113 11.43 -22.59 12.94
C VAL A 113 12.72 -22.75 13.73
N TYR A 114 12.73 -23.66 14.70
CA TYR A 114 13.93 -23.98 15.45
C TYR A 114 14.05 -25.50 15.60
N LYS A 115 15.29 -25.97 15.74
CA LYS A 115 15.57 -27.40 15.90
C LYS A 115 15.72 -27.74 17.38
N SER A 116 14.82 -28.57 17.90
CA SER A 116 14.83 -29.07 19.28
C SER A 116 14.96 -30.58 19.28
N LYS A 117 16.01 -31.13 19.91
CA LYS A 117 16.24 -32.59 20.01
C LYS A 117 16.06 -33.30 18.66
N ASP A 118 16.70 -32.74 17.64
CA ASP A 118 16.66 -33.19 16.24
C ASP A 118 15.32 -33.09 15.50
N LYS A 119 14.34 -32.41 16.08
CA LYS A 119 13.06 -32.12 15.43
C LYS A 119 12.89 -30.64 15.17
N TRP A 120 12.46 -30.29 13.96
CA TRP A 120 12.03 -28.93 13.65
C TRP A 120 10.69 -28.65 14.32
N ILE A 121 10.59 -27.47 14.95
CA ILE A 121 9.38 -27.01 15.62
C ILE A 121 9.13 -25.58 15.14
N TYR A 122 7.88 -25.28 14.78
CA TYR A 122 7.44 -23.93 14.45
C TYR A 122 7.33 -23.08 15.72
N ARG A 123 7.78 -21.83 15.65
CA ARG A 123 7.83 -20.91 16.80
C ARG A 123 7.18 -19.58 16.45
N SER A 124 5.90 -19.45 16.78
CA SER A 124 5.15 -18.19 16.65
C SER A 124 5.68 -17.08 17.55
N SER A 125 6.31 -17.39 18.70
CA SER A 125 6.82 -16.39 19.63
C SER A 125 7.98 -15.54 19.10
N ASP A 126 8.70 -16.02 18.09
CA ASP A 126 9.79 -15.26 17.46
C ASP A 126 9.29 -14.30 16.38
N GLU A 127 8.05 -14.49 15.89
CA GLU A 127 7.39 -13.57 14.96
C GLU A 127 7.17 -12.19 15.61
N VAL A 128 6.94 -12.14 16.92
CA VAL A 128 6.71 -10.91 17.68
C VAL A 128 8.01 -10.26 18.16
N LYS A 129 9.07 -11.06 18.39
CA LYS A 129 10.34 -10.54 18.94
C LYS A 129 11.17 -9.73 17.94
N GLN A 130 10.99 -9.94 16.63
CA GLN A 130 11.69 -9.15 15.62
C GLN A 130 11.06 -7.79 15.31
N GLU A 131 9.89 -7.45 15.87
CA GLU A 131 9.38 -6.06 15.78
C GLU A 131 10.21 -5.05 16.59
N GLY A 132 11.11 -5.51 17.48
CA GLY A 132 11.91 -4.65 18.35
C GLY A 132 13.40 -4.53 18.02
N GLY A 133 13.93 -5.25 17.03
CA GLY A 133 15.38 -5.34 16.85
C GLY A 133 15.80 -5.81 15.48
N SER A 134 16.00 -4.85 14.58
CA SER A 134 16.71 -5.04 13.31
C SER A 134 16.15 -6.17 12.43
N SER A 135 14.88 -6.03 12.08
CA SER A 135 14.31 -6.69 10.91
C SER A 135 15.09 -6.25 9.67
N THR A 136 16.07 -7.07 9.25
CA THR A 136 16.30 -7.28 7.81
C THR A 136 15.15 -8.15 7.28
N SER A 137 13.93 -7.70 7.53
CA SER A 137 12.88 -7.85 6.55
C SER A 137 13.47 -7.30 5.26
N VAL A 138 13.19 -7.94 4.14
CA VAL A 138 12.89 -7.14 2.96
C VAL A 138 11.67 -6.31 3.38
N GLN A 139 11.90 -5.26 4.16
CA GLN A 139 11.01 -4.12 4.25
C GLN A 139 11.05 -3.69 2.81
N GLU A 140 10.06 -4.12 2.05
CA GLU A 140 9.74 -3.55 0.75
C GLU A 140 9.85 -2.06 0.98
N GLU A 141 10.97 -1.46 0.55
CA GLU A 141 11.45 -0.20 1.13
C GLU A 141 10.32 0.81 1.00
N GLN A 142 9.60 1.02 2.10
CA GLN A 142 8.27 1.57 1.99
C GLN A 142 8.44 2.99 1.49
N CYS A 143 7.83 3.22 0.33
CA CYS A 143 7.93 4.48 -0.34
C CYS A 143 7.56 5.63 0.61
N LEU A 144 8.50 6.54 0.88
CA LEU A 144 8.19 7.71 1.69
C LEU A 144 7.47 8.75 0.84
N LEU A 145 6.16 8.86 1.03
CA LEU A 145 5.31 9.79 0.28
C LEU A 145 5.14 11.10 1.04
N TYR A 146 5.27 12.21 0.32
CA TYR A 146 5.17 13.55 0.87
C TYR A 146 4.24 14.39 0.02
N ALA A 147 3.18 14.95 0.62
CA ALA A 147 2.29 15.90 -0.03
C ALA A 147 2.84 17.33 0.16
N VAL A 148 3.13 18.03 -0.95
CA VAL A 148 3.58 19.42 -0.95
C VAL A 148 2.46 20.32 -0.45
N GLN A 149 2.69 20.99 0.67
CA GLN A 149 1.74 21.94 1.28
C GLN A 149 1.96 23.35 0.72
N SER A 150 3.22 23.78 0.67
CA SER A 150 3.61 25.10 0.16
C SER A 150 4.95 25.02 -0.55
N ASP A 151 4.93 25.28 -1.86
CA ASP A 151 6.16 25.39 -2.65
C ASP A 151 7.00 26.61 -2.21
N ARG A 152 6.34 27.73 -1.92
CA ARG A 152 7.01 28.97 -1.45
C ARG A 152 7.75 28.78 -0.14
N SER A 153 7.13 28.09 0.81
CA SER A 153 7.72 27.83 2.13
C SER A 153 8.60 26.58 2.15
N ARG A 154 8.65 25.84 1.03
CA ARG A 154 9.27 24.51 0.91
C ARG A 154 8.80 23.57 2.01
N THR A 155 7.49 23.47 2.26
CA THR A 155 6.92 22.56 3.27
C THR A 155 6.15 21.39 2.66
N VAL A 156 6.31 20.22 3.28
CA VAL A 156 5.63 18.97 2.90
C VAL A 156 5.05 18.30 4.13
N LYS A 157 3.98 17.53 3.93
CA LYS A 157 3.40 16.65 4.94
C LYS A 157 3.61 15.20 4.54
N LYS A 158 4.07 14.36 5.47
CA LYS A 158 4.15 12.92 5.21
C LYS A 158 2.74 12.34 5.04
N VAL A 159 2.56 11.50 4.03
CA VAL A 159 1.29 10.84 3.73
C VAL A 159 1.49 9.35 3.51
N ASP A 160 0.43 8.58 3.62
CA ASP A 160 0.45 7.12 3.42
C ASP A 160 -0.05 6.74 2.02
N LYS A 161 0.09 5.46 1.65
CA LYS A 161 -0.35 4.94 0.36
C LYS A 161 -1.84 5.14 0.09
N SER A 162 -2.68 5.17 1.14
CA SER A 162 -4.10 5.50 1.01
C SER A 162 -4.34 6.89 0.40
N PHE A 163 -3.44 7.85 0.63
CA PHE A 163 -3.52 9.18 0.03
C PHE A 163 -3.34 9.13 -1.50
N LEU A 164 -2.43 8.28 -2.01
CA LEU A 164 -2.28 8.05 -3.44
C LEU A 164 -3.59 7.53 -4.04
N ASP A 165 -4.20 6.56 -3.39
CA ASP A 165 -5.40 5.91 -3.91
C ASP A 165 -6.63 6.81 -3.88
N GLU A 166 -6.75 7.67 -2.88
CA GLU A 166 -7.87 8.59 -2.73
C GLU A 166 -7.70 9.88 -3.55
N LYS A 167 -6.48 10.46 -3.57
CA LYS A 167 -6.25 11.82 -4.09
C LYS A 167 -5.65 11.86 -5.49
N VAL A 168 -4.88 10.86 -5.91
CA VAL A 168 -4.28 10.79 -7.25
C VAL A 168 -5.19 9.96 -8.14
N LYS A 169 -6.02 10.62 -8.94
CA LYS A 169 -7.02 9.96 -9.79
C LYS A 169 -6.45 9.46 -11.12
N ASP A 170 -5.40 10.12 -11.61
CA ASP A 170 -4.79 9.79 -12.90
C ASP A 170 -3.81 8.62 -12.75
N VAL A 171 -4.00 7.58 -13.56
CA VAL A 171 -3.20 6.35 -13.54
C VAL A 171 -1.75 6.62 -13.98
N SER A 172 -1.54 7.56 -14.89
CA SER A 172 -0.20 7.94 -15.38
C SER A 172 0.58 8.63 -14.26
N GLU A 173 -0.08 9.52 -13.51
CA GLU A 173 0.52 10.19 -12.35
C GLU A 173 0.91 9.21 -11.25
N LYS A 174 0.06 8.20 -10.96
CA LYS A 174 0.41 7.13 -10.01
C LYS A 174 1.67 6.38 -10.43
N LYS A 175 1.76 6.02 -11.72
CA LYS A 175 2.92 5.32 -12.26
C LYS A 175 4.21 6.12 -12.11
N GLU A 176 4.18 7.43 -12.38
CA GLU A 176 5.37 8.28 -12.19
C GLU A 176 5.80 8.36 -10.72
N ILE A 177 4.84 8.36 -9.78
CA ILE A 177 5.13 8.34 -8.35
C ILE A 177 5.79 7.01 -7.95
N GLU A 178 5.27 5.88 -8.42
CA GLU A 178 5.84 4.54 -8.18
C GLU A 178 7.26 4.41 -8.76
N GLU A 179 7.49 4.92 -9.96
CA GLU A 179 8.81 4.92 -10.60
C GLU A 179 9.81 5.79 -9.84
N SER A 180 9.41 7.01 -9.44
CA SER A 180 10.24 7.90 -8.62
C SER A 180 10.61 7.24 -7.30
N CYS A 181 9.65 6.52 -6.72
CA CYS A 181 9.88 5.87 -5.46
C CYS A 181 10.77 4.64 -5.54
N THR A 182 10.67 3.88 -6.63
CA THR A 182 11.60 2.79 -6.90
C THR A 182 13.04 3.31 -6.99
N LYS A 183 13.24 4.49 -7.60
CA LYS A 183 14.55 5.11 -7.79
C LYS A 183 15.12 5.76 -6.54
N THR A 184 14.30 6.49 -5.78
CA THR A 184 14.79 7.40 -4.73
C THR A 184 14.27 7.08 -3.32
N LYS A 185 13.41 6.06 -3.20
CA LYS A 185 12.75 5.63 -1.95
C LYS A 185 11.84 6.69 -1.32
N LYS A 186 11.59 7.78 -2.03
CA LYS A 186 10.64 8.83 -1.66
C LYS A 186 9.98 9.42 -2.89
N ALA A 187 8.81 10.01 -2.73
CA ALA A 187 8.19 10.78 -3.80
C ALA A 187 7.41 11.96 -3.22
N TYR A 188 7.47 13.08 -3.93
CA TYR A 188 6.72 14.28 -3.58
C TYR A 188 5.52 14.45 -4.51
N LEU A 189 4.34 14.58 -3.92
CA LEU A 189 3.08 14.76 -4.62
C LEU A 189 2.68 16.23 -4.54
N ALA A 190 2.28 16.79 -5.67
CA ALA A 190 1.84 18.17 -5.76
C ALA A 190 0.37 18.25 -6.18
N ASN A 191 -0.33 19.28 -5.73
CA ASN A 191 -1.63 19.62 -6.27
C ASN A 191 -1.44 20.38 -7.60
N LEU A 192 -1.84 19.74 -8.70
CA LEU A 192 -1.76 20.23 -10.07
C LEU A 192 -2.99 21.08 -10.48
N GLY A 193 -3.80 21.51 -9.52
CA GLY A 193 -5.00 22.32 -9.75
C GLY A 193 -6.18 21.47 -10.21
N SER A 194 -6.71 21.75 -11.40
CA SER A 194 -7.89 21.04 -11.94
C SER A 194 -7.65 19.55 -12.19
N LYS A 195 -6.39 19.13 -12.33
CA LYS A 195 -5.99 17.72 -12.48
C LYS A 195 -5.92 16.96 -11.15
N GLY A 196 -6.04 17.65 -10.02
CA GLY A 196 -5.91 17.06 -8.69
C GLY A 196 -4.46 16.84 -8.27
N TRP A 197 -4.22 15.84 -7.43
CA TRP A 197 -2.87 15.52 -6.96
C TRP A 197 -2.15 14.63 -7.97
N GLY A 198 -0.85 14.85 -8.14
CA GLY A 198 -0.02 14.07 -9.05
C GLY A 198 1.48 14.26 -8.81
N TYR A 199 2.26 13.70 -9.73
CA TYR A 199 3.70 13.84 -9.77
C TYR A 199 4.08 15.19 -10.36
N ARG A 200 5.09 15.83 -9.77
CA ARG A 200 5.67 17.06 -10.34
C ARG A 200 7.19 16.94 -10.34
N PRO A 201 7.83 16.85 -11.53
CA PRO A 201 9.28 16.64 -11.62
C PRO A 201 10.11 17.69 -10.87
N SER A 202 9.66 18.95 -10.87
CA SER A 202 10.36 20.06 -10.20
C SER A 202 10.44 19.93 -8.67
N ASP A 203 9.58 19.12 -8.06
CA ASP A 203 9.56 18.93 -6.61
C ASP A 203 10.47 17.80 -6.13
N GLN A 204 10.88 16.91 -7.03
CA GLN A 204 11.62 15.71 -6.65
C GLN A 204 13.06 15.99 -6.26
N THR A 205 13.62 17.11 -6.72
CA THR A 205 15.04 17.47 -6.55
C THR A 205 15.27 18.59 -5.53
N GLY A 206 14.26 18.89 -4.70
CA GLY A 206 14.32 19.96 -3.69
C GLY A 206 14.62 19.50 -2.26
N SER A 207 15.08 20.44 -1.43
CA SER A 207 15.06 20.30 0.03
C SER A 207 13.72 20.79 0.57
N TRP A 208 13.04 19.95 1.33
CA TRP A 208 11.72 20.22 1.90
C TRP A 208 11.78 20.15 3.42
N LYS A 209 11.02 21.01 4.08
CA LYS A 209 10.74 20.96 5.51
C LYS A 209 9.52 20.08 5.73
N VAL A 210 9.69 19.02 6.50
CA VAL A 210 8.58 18.13 6.86
C VAL A 210 7.82 18.75 8.03
N GLU A 211 6.55 19.06 7.82
CA GLU A 211 5.63 19.48 8.87
C GLU A 211 4.93 18.23 9.41
N ASN A 212 4.95 18.10 10.75
CA ASN A 212 4.28 17.01 11.47
C ASN A 212 2.77 17.26 11.57
#